data_AF-A0A4Q4PUT0-F1
#
_entry.id   AF-A0A4Q4PUT0-F1
#
_cell.length_a   1.000
_cell.length_b   1.000
_cell.length_c   1.000
_cell.angle_alpha   90.00
_cell.angle_beta   90.00
_cell.angle_gamma   90.00
#
_symmetry.space_group_name_H-M   'P 1'
#
loop_
_entity.id
_entity.type
_entity.pdbx_description
1 polymer ?
#
loop_
_entity_poly.entity_id
_entity_poly.type
_entity_poly.pdbx_seq_one_letter_code
_entity_poly.pdbx_strand_id
1 'polypeptide(L)'
;MELLTLVLSSALFTAVILFQLSFLSRAPNPLAWCRPSSLYRVGSLRTLATAWLRRIDYGAVVGPLYQPSPNDKKESTVQNIIALAEHHEIAELLSDMIQKDGANSWPPNTNHTHTTWPTPLQPYKEIYLELAPLLPQATPSLDDEVNILRIETFRQRFRDLLHDRVDLVEVAKLFQATDAGCWVDFTRETYNAFYCCVAVSRHAYRWATIPIIKAAQREREIDLPIELVEPWIAMQRHFGCASDAGNNTSNVLLNFDRRGTYIHRINTGMELQVTSSEETFFRIFYDLEVFGVPVYYDMARSIITFTRGDNAACAIHVANIASQMRLVLGTYMDNLHDKMIAHSVWLSKVQGFQAWGIGHYDKGTDKWETFDGLSGNQVLLFQALDAFLGIEQYLAPRDMERNLPKRQREVCYAFRKHSFRRSLGQADMHDKNIVEIVRSFEEILRRLRLFRAAHRTRSKAYLSQPAPERMPMTAGKSLLDPSLDASLAFLDGFMVRRLAQTV
;
A
#
# COMPACT_ATOMS: atom_id res chain seq x y z
N MET A 1 -46.40 14.79 -6.68
CA MET A 1 -46.42 14.35 -5.27
C MET A 1 -45.13 13.59 -4.97
N GLU A 2 -44.00 14.28 -5.18
CA GLU A 2 -42.60 13.86 -4.99
C GLU A 2 -41.76 15.13 -4.69
N LEU A 3 -42.29 16.00 -3.83
CA LEU A 3 -41.69 17.31 -3.53
C LEU A 3 -41.93 17.72 -2.07
N LEU A 4 -42.15 16.74 -1.18
CA LEU A 4 -42.48 16.99 0.23
C LEU A 4 -41.73 16.10 1.23
N THR A 5 -40.55 15.62 0.84
CA THR A 5 -39.67 14.82 1.72
C THR A 5 -38.22 15.33 1.72
N LEU A 6 -38.03 16.63 1.45
CA LEU A 6 -36.73 17.31 1.46
C LEU A 6 -36.67 18.53 2.41
N VAL A 7 -37.63 18.66 3.34
CA VAL A 7 -37.73 19.81 4.27
C VAL A 7 -37.77 19.39 5.75
N LEU A 8 -37.50 18.12 6.08
CA LEU A 8 -37.57 17.63 7.48
C LEU A 8 -36.31 16.94 8.02
N SER A 9 -35.12 17.29 7.53
CA SER A 9 -33.85 16.90 8.19
C SER A 9 -32.90 18.06 8.48
N SER A 10 -33.31 19.30 8.20
CA SER A 10 -32.58 20.53 8.57
C SER A 10 -32.97 21.10 9.95
N ALA A 11 -33.78 20.38 10.72
CA ALA A 11 -34.28 20.81 12.04
C ALA A 11 -33.80 19.93 13.22
N LEU A 12 -32.67 19.23 13.07
CA LEU A 12 -32.00 18.53 14.19
C LEU A 12 -30.49 18.85 14.26
N PHE A 13 -30.12 20.07 13.87
CA PHE A 13 -28.75 20.59 13.96
C PHE A 13 -28.61 21.78 14.92
N THR A 14 -29.61 22.01 15.77
CA THR A 14 -29.66 23.17 16.68
C THR A 14 -29.91 22.73 18.12
N ALA A 15 -29.04 21.87 18.69
CA ALA A 15 -29.08 21.55 20.12
C ALA A 15 -27.79 20.91 20.69
N VAL A 16 -26.58 21.23 20.21
CA VAL A 16 -25.32 20.95 20.97
C VAL A 16 -24.25 22.03 20.71
N ILE A 17 -24.66 23.30 20.57
CA ILE A 17 -23.75 24.44 20.62
C ILE A 17 -24.28 25.38 21.70
N LEU A 18 -24.11 24.97 22.95
CA LEU A 18 -24.26 25.80 24.15
C LEU A 18 -23.50 25.11 25.28
N PHE A 19 -22.16 25.19 25.25
CA PHE A 19 -21.36 25.35 26.46
C PHE A 19 -19.94 25.80 26.07
N GLN A 20 -19.51 26.90 26.71
CA GLN A 20 -18.17 27.49 26.70
C GLN A 20 -17.87 28.58 25.65
N LEU A 21 -18.57 29.70 25.81
CA LEU A 21 -17.95 31.03 25.76
C LEU A 21 -17.89 31.60 27.18
N SER A 22 -16.71 31.58 27.80
CA SER A 22 -16.26 32.60 28.75
C SER A 22 -14.76 32.43 28.97
N PHE A 23 -13.94 33.19 28.25
CA PHE A 23 -13.15 34.26 28.86
C PHE A 23 -12.43 35.06 27.76
N LEU A 24 -12.82 36.33 27.72
CA LEU A 24 -12.34 37.36 26.83
C LEU A 24 -11.03 37.95 27.36
N SER A 25 -10.10 38.15 26.43
CA SER A 25 -9.29 39.37 26.22
C SER A 25 -8.31 39.83 27.30
N ARG A 26 -7.06 40.04 26.88
CA ARG A 26 -6.54 41.39 26.57
C ARG A 26 -5.10 41.30 26.02
N ALA A 27 -4.93 41.73 24.77
CA ALA A 27 -3.70 42.38 24.30
C ALA A 27 -3.82 43.89 24.62
N PRO A 28 -2.72 44.68 24.59
CA PRO A 28 -2.16 45.11 23.30
C PRO A 28 -0.62 45.28 23.24
N ASN A 29 -0.12 45.25 22.00
CA ASN A 29 1.15 45.74 21.42
C ASN A 29 1.34 47.29 21.63
N PRO A 30 2.42 48.01 21.18
CA PRO A 30 3.44 47.71 20.14
C PRO A 30 4.89 48.29 20.39
N LEU A 31 5.73 48.28 19.32
CA LEU A 31 6.98 49.07 19.05
C LEU A 31 8.28 48.55 19.71
N ALA A 32 9.51 48.62 19.15
CA ALA A 32 10.07 49.10 17.90
C ALA A 32 11.58 48.73 17.84
N TRP A 33 12.13 48.59 16.62
CA TRP A 33 13.47 49.02 16.15
C TRP A 33 14.79 48.30 16.55
N CYS A 34 15.60 48.09 15.48
CA CYS A 34 17.07 48.09 15.35
C CYS A 34 17.97 46.91 15.79
N ARG A 35 18.72 46.39 14.81
CA ARG A 35 20.03 45.67 14.87
C ARG A 35 21.16 46.59 15.43
N PRO A 36 22.47 46.22 15.55
CA PRO A 36 23.23 44.99 15.20
C PRO A 36 24.32 44.57 16.25
N SER A 37 25.25 43.71 15.80
CA SER A 37 26.62 43.42 16.34
C SER A 37 26.74 42.24 17.31
N SER A 38 27.78 41.41 17.35
CA SER A 38 28.88 41.04 16.45
C SER A 38 29.74 40.01 17.19
N LEU A 39 30.35 39.08 16.44
CA LEU A 39 31.68 38.50 16.71
C LEU A 39 31.91 37.56 17.92
N TYR A 40 32.40 36.35 17.59
CA TYR A 40 33.57 35.58 18.09
C TYR A 40 33.21 34.09 18.26
N ARG A 41 33.59 33.26 17.29
CA ARG A 41 34.86 32.49 17.14
C ARG A 41 34.80 31.07 17.76
N VAL A 42 34.96 30.11 16.85
CA VAL A 42 35.92 28.99 16.87
C VAL A 42 35.80 27.95 18.00
N GLY A 43 35.56 26.70 17.59
CA GLY A 43 35.82 25.53 18.41
C GLY A 43 35.46 24.25 17.68
N SER A 44 36.40 23.70 16.91
CA SER A 44 36.30 22.37 16.31
C SER A 44 36.09 21.30 17.38
N LEU A 45 35.39 20.21 17.07
CA LEU A 45 35.82 18.85 17.45
C LEU A 45 34.97 17.80 16.70
N ARG A 46 35.69 16.91 16.03
CA ARG A 46 35.20 15.63 15.51
C ARG A 46 34.79 14.72 16.67
N THR A 47 34.17 13.60 16.28
CA THR A 47 34.09 12.26 16.90
C THR A 47 32.84 11.87 17.71
N LEU A 48 32.18 10.83 17.17
CA LEU A 48 31.56 9.66 17.83
C LEU A 48 30.28 9.84 18.65
N ALA A 49 29.18 9.27 18.13
CA ALA A 49 28.09 8.72 18.95
C ALA A 49 27.29 7.64 18.19
N THR A 50 27.89 6.47 18.01
CA THR A 50 27.16 5.19 17.95
C THR A 50 26.78 4.75 19.36
N ALA A 51 25.67 4.01 19.45
CA ALA A 51 25.10 3.34 20.62
C ALA A 51 24.05 4.15 21.40
N TRP A 52 22.79 3.68 21.35
CA TRP A 52 21.97 3.49 22.54
C TRP A 52 20.70 2.66 22.21
N LEU A 53 20.86 1.34 22.32
CA LEU A 53 19.77 0.39 22.54
C LEU A 53 19.70 0.13 24.05
N ARG A 54 18.60 0.48 24.72
CA ARG A 54 18.29 -0.03 26.07
C ARG A 54 17.18 -1.06 25.99
N ARG A 55 17.59 -2.32 26.09
CA ARG A 55 16.84 -3.42 26.72
C ARG A 55 16.64 -3.07 28.19
N ILE A 56 15.42 -3.26 28.69
CA ILE A 56 15.16 -3.39 30.14
C ILE A 56 15.13 -4.89 30.42
N ASP A 57 15.97 -5.29 31.37
CA ASP A 57 16.17 -6.64 31.87
C ASP A 57 15.26 -6.85 33.11
N TYR A 58 14.54 -7.97 33.16
CA TYR A 58 14.00 -8.52 34.39
C TYR A 58 14.35 -10.01 34.40
N GLY A 59 15.20 -10.40 35.34
CA GLY A 59 15.71 -11.77 35.46
C GLY A 59 14.68 -12.76 35.99
N ALA A 60 14.57 -13.89 35.30
CA ALA A 60 14.38 -15.21 35.89
C ALA A 60 15.01 -16.23 34.92
N VAL A 61 15.87 -17.09 35.45
CA VAL A 61 16.73 -18.02 34.72
C VAL A 61 15.91 -19.08 34.00
N VAL A 62 15.87 -19.01 32.67
CA VAL A 62 15.63 -20.13 31.74
C VAL A 62 16.62 -19.90 30.59
N GLY A 63 17.42 -20.91 30.22
CA GLY A 63 18.37 -20.79 29.11
C GLY A 63 17.70 -20.26 27.83
N PRO A 64 18.44 -19.64 26.89
CA PRO A 64 17.82 -19.04 25.71
C PRO A 64 17.21 -20.14 24.85
N LEU A 65 15.92 -20.43 25.09
CA LEU A 65 15.03 -21.04 24.12
C LEU A 65 15.09 -20.13 22.91
N TYR A 66 15.66 -20.63 21.82
CA TYR A 66 15.62 -19.97 20.53
C TYR A 66 14.19 -19.48 20.27
N GLN A 67 14.00 -18.16 20.33
CA GLN A 67 12.76 -17.56 19.89
C GLN A 67 12.92 -17.33 18.39
N PRO A 68 12.18 -18.06 17.54
CA PRO A 68 12.30 -17.89 16.10
C PRO A 68 12.01 -16.44 15.75
N SER A 69 12.85 -15.88 14.87
CA SER A 69 12.66 -14.53 14.36
C SER A 69 11.30 -14.43 13.66
N PRO A 70 10.74 -13.21 13.47
CA PRO A 70 9.52 -13.04 12.68
C PRO A 70 9.59 -13.72 11.31
N ASN A 71 10.79 -13.80 10.70
CA ASN A 71 11.01 -14.50 9.43
C ASN A 71 10.96 -16.02 9.56
N ASP A 72 11.53 -16.60 10.62
CA ASP A 72 11.48 -18.07 10.83
C ASP A 72 10.04 -18.55 11.11
N LYS A 73 9.26 -17.74 11.83
CA LYS A 73 7.82 -17.98 12.02
C LYS A 73 7.03 -17.84 10.73
N LYS A 74 7.38 -16.88 9.87
CA LYS A 74 6.75 -16.68 8.57
C LYS A 74 6.98 -17.89 7.66
N GLU A 75 8.22 -18.36 7.52
CA GLU A 75 8.55 -19.49 6.64
C GLU A 75 7.87 -20.79 7.07
N SER A 76 7.90 -21.12 8.36
CA SER A 76 7.19 -22.29 8.89
C SER A 76 5.68 -22.19 8.68
N THR A 77 5.10 -20.99 8.84
CA THR A 77 3.67 -20.77 8.58
C THR A 77 3.33 -20.94 7.10
N VAL A 78 4.18 -20.46 6.18
CA VAL A 78 3.99 -20.67 4.73
C VAL A 78 3.98 -22.16 4.40
N GLN A 79 4.92 -22.94 4.93
CA GLN A 79 4.93 -24.38 4.72
C GLN A 79 3.67 -25.06 5.27
N ASN A 80 3.19 -24.62 6.43
CA ASN A 80 1.94 -25.12 7.00
C ASN A 80 0.73 -24.79 6.12
N ILE A 81 0.67 -23.60 5.49
CA ILE A 81 -0.39 -23.26 4.54
C ILE A 81 -0.35 -24.21 3.33
N ILE A 82 0.85 -24.42 2.76
CA ILE A 82 1.01 -25.30 1.59
C ILE A 82 0.57 -26.72 1.90
N ALA A 83 0.96 -27.25 3.07
CA ALA A 83 0.56 -28.59 3.53
C ALA A 83 -0.96 -28.74 3.73
N LEU A 84 -1.71 -27.65 3.90
CA LEU A 84 -3.16 -27.69 4.04
C LEU A 84 -3.92 -27.72 2.71
N ALA A 85 -3.24 -27.54 1.57
CA ALA A 85 -3.89 -27.35 0.28
C ALA A 85 -4.86 -28.48 -0.10
N GLU A 86 -4.51 -29.73 0.22
CA GLU A 86 -5.34 -30.91 -0.12
C GLU A 86 -6.57 -31.08 0.79
N HIS A 87 -6.71 -30.26 1.84
CA HIS A 87 -7.73 -30.44 2.86
C HIS A 87 -8.96 -29.54 2.70
N HIS A 88 -8.85 -28.42 1.97
CA HIS A 88 -9.95 -27.47 1.79
C HIS A 88 -9.65 -26.43 0.68
N GLU A 89 -10.68 -26.02 -0.06
CA GLU A 89 -10.61 -25.03 -1.16
C GLU A 89 -9.88 -23.73 -0.77
N ILE A 90 -10.14 -23.17 0.42
CA ILE A 90 -9.45 -21.97 0.90
C ILE A 90 -7.93 -22.17 1.03
N ALA A 91 -7.51 -23.32 1.56
CA ALA A 91 -6.08 -23.59 1.72
C ALA A 91 -5.42 -23.85 0.36
N GLU A 92 -6.13 -24.50 -0.57
CA GLU A 92 -5.70 -24.67 -1.96
C GLU A 92 -5.46 -23.32 -2.63
N LEU A 93 -6.44 -22.41 -2.60
CA LEU A 93 -6.34 -21.08 -3.23
C LEU A 93 -5.26 -20.21 -2.59
N LEU A 94 -5.13 -20.25 -1.26
CA LEU A 94 -4.09 -19.52 -0.55
C LEU A 94 -2.69 -20.07 -0.89
N SER A 95 -2.57 -21.39 -0.96
CA SER A 95 -1.34 -22.07 -1.39
C SER A 95 -0.99 -21.74 -2.85
N ASP A 96 -1.96 -21.73 -3.76
CA ASP A 96 -1.78 -21.38 -5.17
C ASP A 96 -1.25 -19.95 -5.33
N MET A 97 -1.84 -18.99 -4.60
CA MET A 97 -1.39 -17.60 -4.55
C MET A 97 0.08 -17.50 -4.09
N ILE A 98 0.42 -18.17 -2.98
CA ILE A 98 1.78 -18.15 -2.40
C ILE A 98 2.80 -18.77 -3.35
N GLN A 99 2.47 -19.89 -3.99
CA GLN A 99 3.40 -20.59 -4.87
C GLN A 99 3.59 -19.86 -6.20
N LYS A 100 2.50 -19.40 -6.83
CA LYS A 100 2.53 -18.84 -8.19
C LYS A 100 2.85 -17.35 -8.23
N ASP A 101 2.12 -16.53 -7.47
CA ASP A 101 2.34 -15.08 -7.40
C ASP A 101 3.42 -14.74 -6.36
N GLY A 102 3.45 -15.51 -5.26
CA GLY A 102 4.36 -15.31 -4.15
C GLY A 102 5.78 -15.87 -4.35
N ALA A 103 6.00 -16.69 -5.39
CA ALA A 103 7.24 -17.45 -5.58
C ALA A 103 7.66 -18.20 -4.29
N ASN A 104 6.73 -18.98 -3.76
CA ASN A 104 6.83 -19.80 -2.54
C ASN A 104 6.95 -19.00 -1.22
N SER A 105 6.54 -17.74 -1.19
CA SER A 105 6.51 -16.92 0.02
C SER A 105 5.38 -15.90 -0.02
N TRP A 106 4.98 -15.42 1.16
CA TRP A 106 4.22 -14.18 1.29
C TRP A 106 4.87 -13.27 2.36
N PRO A 107 5.01 -11.95 2.12
CA PRO A 107 4.89 -11.26 0.85
C PRO A 107 5.73 -11.95 -0.25
N PRO A 108 5.44 -11.69 -1.53
CA PRO A 108 6.10 -12.39 -2.61
C PRO A 108 7.62 -12.27 -2.56
N ASN A 109 8.32 -13.37 -2.83
CA ASN A 109 9.75 -13.32 -3.06
C ASN A 109 10.05 -12.59 -4.36
N THR A 110 11.09 -11.76 -4.31
CA THR A 110 11.65 -11.08 -5.49
C THR A 110 13.15 -11.27 -5.53
N ASN A 111 13.69 -11.40 -6.73
CA ASN A 111 15.12 -11.43 -6.96
C ASN A 111 15.53 -10.14 -7.68
N HIS A 112 16.00 -9.16 -6.92
CA HIS A 112 16.48 -7.89 -7.47
C HIS A 112 17.97 -7.90 -7.81
N THR A 113 18.66 -9.04 -7.68
CA THR A 113 20.09 -9.12 -7.99
C THR A 113 20.33 -9.03 -9.49
N HIS A 114 20.85 -7.87 -9.93
CA HIS A 114 21.00 -7.52 -11.34
C HIS A 114 21.70 -8.59 -12.18
N THR A 115 22.83 -9.11 -11.69
CA THR A 115 23.66 -10.09 -12.41
C THR A 115 23.00 -11.47 -12.59
N THR A 116 21.88 -11.71 -11.93
CA THR A 116 21.13 -12.97 -12.03
C THR A 116 19.90 -12.86 -12.94
N TRP A 117 19.60 -11.67 -13.45
CA TRP A 117 18.51 -11.49 -14.42
C TRP A 117 18.95 -11.98 -15.79
N PRO A 118 18.03 -12.53 -16.61
CA PRO A 118 18.26 -12.72 -18.04
C PRO A 118 18.80 -11.44 -18.67
N THR A 119 19.83 -11.57 -19.51
CA THR A 119 20.48 -10.44 -20.19
C THR A 119 19.49 -9.48 -20.86
N PRO A 120 18.42 -9.94 -21.56
CA PRO A 120 17.44 -9.03 -22.16
C PRO A 120 16.68 -8.13 -21.18
N LEU A 121 16.58 -8.51 -19.90
CA LEU A 121 15.84 -7.77 -18.88
C LEU A 121 16.71 -6.78 -18.10
N GLN A 122 18.03 -6.98 -18.10
CA GLN A 122 19.00 -6.15 -17.36
C GLN A 122 18.90 -4.64 -17.71
N PRO A 123 18.79 -4.25 -19.01
CA PRO A 123 18.73 -2.83 -19.38
C PRO A 123 17.62 -2.05 -18.69
N TYR A 124 16.44 -2.64 -18.45
CA TYR A 124 15.34 -1.95 -17.78
C TYR A 124 15.73 -1.40 -16.40
N LYS A 125 16.43 -2.23 -15.62
CA LYS A 125 16.87 -1.84 -14.28
C LYS A 125 18.00 -0.83 -14.34
N GLU A 126 18.94 -1.00 -15.25
CA GLU A 126 20.04 -0.06 -15.47
C GLU A 126 19.52 1.33 -15.85
N ILE A 127 18.59 1.40 -16.81
CA ILE A 127 17.97 2.65 -17.26
C ILE A 127 17.21 3.31 -16.11
N TYR A 128 16.42 2.56 -15.35
CA TYR A 128 15.74 3.11 -14.18
C TYR A 128 16.74 3.72 -13.18
N LEU A 129 17.81 3.00 -12.85
CA LEU A 129 18.82 3.48 -11.90
C LEU A 129 19.63 4.67 -12.44
N GLU A 130 19.86 4.74 -13.74
CA GLU A 130 20.50 5.89 -14.41
C GLU A 130 19.63 7.15 -14.32
N LEU A 131 18.32 7.00 -14.48
CA LEU A 131 17.38 8.13 -14.56
C LEU A 131 16.75 8.51 -13.21
N ALA A 132 16.62 7.57 -12.27
CA ALA A 132 15.98 7.82 -10.98
C ALA A 132 16.55 9.03 -10.22
N PRO A 133 17.88 9.29 -10.18
CA PRO A 133 18.44 10.49 -9.56
C PRO A 133 17.98 11.81 -10.20
N LEU A 134 17.45 11.77 -11.42
CA LEU A 134 16.94 12.96 -12.12
C LEU A 134 15.50 13.27 -11.76
N LEU A 135 14.74 12.35 -11.15
CA LEU A 135 13.35 12.61 -10.76
C LEU A 135 13.24 13.68 -9.68
N PRO A 136 13.94 13.58 -8.52
CA PRO A 136 13.69 14.45 -7.38
C PRO A 136 14.20 15.86 -7.62
N GLN A 137 13.40 16.83 -7.17
CA GLN A 137 13.79 18.21 -7.02
C GLN A 137 13.76 18.57 -5.55
N ALA A 138 14.82 19.18 -5.04
CA ALA A 138 14.81 19.77 -3.70
C ALA A 138 13.71 20.84 -3.62
N THR A 139 13.75 21.80 -4.55
CA THR A 139 12.79 22.89 -4.67
C THR A 139 11.99 22.73 -5.96
N PRO A 140 10.67 22.47 -5.90
CA PRO A 140 9.86 22.36 -7.10
C PRO A 140 9.67 23.72 -7.79
N SER A 141 9.70 23.71 -9.12
CA SER A 141 9.25 24.86 -9.90
C SER A 141 7.72 24.98 -9.86
N LEU A 142 7.22 26.21 -9.70
CA LEU A 142 5.79 26.53 -9.88
C LEU A 142 5.49 27.06 -11.29
N ASP A 143 6.52 27.17 -12.13
CA ASP A 143 6.41 27.59 -13.53
C ASP A 143 6.11 26.38 -14.41
N ASP A 144 4.96 26.41 -15.09
CA ASP A 144 4.51 25.32 -15.96
C ASP A 144 5.44 25.12 -17.16
N GLU A 145 6.08 26.17 -17.71
CA GLU A 145 6.97 26.05 -18.88
C GLU A 145 8.27 25.30 -18.52
N VAL A 146 8.87 25.66 -17.39
CA VAL A 146 10.06 24.96 -16.84
C VAL A 146 9.75 23.48 -16.58
N ASN A 147 8.57 23.24 -16.04
CA ASN A 147 8.07 21.93 -15.68
C ASN A 147 7.79 21.05 -16.92
N ILE A 148 7.18 21.62 -17.97
CA ILE A 148 6.94 20.93 -19.25
C ILE A 148 8.27 20.54 -19.89
N LEU A 149 9.21 21.49 -20.03
CA LEU A 149 10.52 21.22 -20.62
C LEU A 149 11.27 20.10 -19.88
N ARG A 150 11.18 20.08 -18.55
CA ARG A 150 11.77 19.03 -17.73
C ARG A 150 11.14 17.67 -18.00
N ILE A 151 9.81 17.59 -18.04
CA ILE A 151 9.07 16.36 -18.34
C ILE A 151 9.49 15.83 -19.70
N GLU A 152 9.48 16.68 -20.73
CA GLU A 152 9.85 16.32 -22.11
C GLU A 152 11.29 15.82 -22.18
N THR A 153 12.23 16.54 -21.57
CA THR A 153 13.65 16.15 -21.53
C THR A 153 13.86 14.78 -20.88
N PHE A 154 13.22 14.54 -19.73
CA PHE A 154 13.33 13.27 -19.03
C PHE A 154 12.72 12.12 -19.84
N ARG A 155 11.52 12.33 -20.39
CA ARG A 155 10.82 11.31 -21.20
C ARG A 155 11.55 10.99 -22.49
N GLN A 156 12.10 12.00 -23.17
CA GLN A 156 12.91 11.80 -24.37
C GLN A 156 14.13 10.93 -24.05
N ARG A 157 14.89 11.29 -23.00
CA ARG A 157 16.04 10.48 -22.58
C ARG A 157 15.64 9.06 -22.19
N PHE A 158 14.52 8.88 -21.48
CA PHE A 158 14.03 7.54 -21.14
C PHE A 158 13.70 6.74 -22.41
N ARG A 159 12.98 7.34 -23.35
CA ARG A 159 12.61 6.71 -24.62
C ARG A 159 13.85 6.31 -25.43
N ASP A 160 14.82 7.21 -25.57
CA ASP A 160 16.06 6.93 -26.30
C ASP A 160 16.82 5.76 -25.67
N LEU A 161 16.98 5.77 -24.33
CA LEU A 161 17.67 4.69 -23.63
C LEU A 161 16.96 3.34 -23.73
N LEU A 162 15.62 3.32 -23.68
CA LEU A 162 14.85 2.09 -23.88
C LEU A 162 15.03 1.57 -25.30
N HIS A 163 14.85 2.44 -26.30
CA HIS A 163 14.98 2.09 -27.70
C HIS A 163 16.37 1.55 -28.04
N ASP A 164 17.43 2.19 -27.52
CA ASP A 164 18.81 1.85 -27.84
C ASP A 164 19.30 0.56 -27.16
N ARG A 165 18.78 0.24 -25.97
CA ARG A 165 19.34 -0.82 -25.10
C ARG A 165 18.45 -2.05 -24.92
N VAL A 166 17.14 -1.95 -25.17
CA VAL A 166 16.21 -3.06 -24.94
C VAL A 166 16.00 -3.85 -26.23
N ASP A 167 16.36 -5.13 -26.21
CA ASP A 167 15.96 -6.08 -27.25
C ASP A 167 14.57 -6.64 -26.93
N LEU A 168 13.54 -5.99 -27.47
CA LEU A 168 12.16 -6.36 -27.21
C LEU A 168 11.80 -7.76 -27.74
N VAL A 169 12.49 -8.23 -28.80
CA VAL A 169 12.27 -9.56 -29.37
C VAL A 169 12.72 -10.64 -28.39
N GLU A 170 13.89 -10.47 -27.77
CA GLU A 170 14.38 -11.40 -26.74
C GLU A 170 13.55 -11.33 -25.46
N VAL A 171 13.07 -10.14 -25.07
CA VAL A 171 12.12 -9.99 -23.95
C VAL A 171 10.84 -10.77 -24.22
N ALA A 172 10.26 -10.65 -25.43
CA ALA A 172 9.06 -11.37 -25.81
C ALA A 172 9.25 -12.90 -25.78
N LYS A 173 10.42 -13.40 -26.19
CA LYS A 173 10.75 -14.84 -26.10
C LYS A 173 10.74 -15.35 -24.66
N LEU A 174 11.24 -14.57 -23.71
CA LEU A 174 11.18 -14.92 -22.28
C LEU A 174 9.73 -15.05 -21.80
N PHE A 175 8.86 -14.10 -22.17
CA PHE A 175 7.44 -14.17 -21.82
C PHE A 175 6.75 -15.39 -22.45
N GLN A 176 7.00 -15.67 -23.74
CA GLN A 176 6.46 -16.84 -24.43
C GLN A 176 6.87 -18.15 -23.74
N ALA A 177 8.14 -18.25 -23.30
CA ALA A 177 8.62 -19.40 -22.55
C ALA A 177 7.90 -19.54 -21.19
N THR A 178 7.72 -18.44 -20.44
CA THR A 178 7.00 -18.48 -19.16
C THR A 178 5.50 -18.78 -19.32
N ASP A 179 4.87 -18.29 -20.38
CA ASP A 179 3.46 -18.57 -20.72
C ASP A 179 3.27 -20.05 -21.08
N ALA A 180 4.28 -20.68 -21.69
CA ALA A 180 4.34 -22.12 -21.93
C ALA A 180 4.70 -22.94 -20.67
N GLY A 181 4.88 -22.29 -19.51
CA GLY A 181 5.19 -22.94 -18.24
C GLY A 181 6.69 -23.19 -17.99
N CYS A 182 7.59 -22.66 -18.82
CA CYS A 182 9.04 -22.77 -18.62
C CYS A 182 9.56 -21.61 -17.75
N TRP A 183 9.90 -21.91 -16.49
CA TRP A 183 10.36 -20.94 -15.48
C TRP A 183 11.87 -21.03 -15.20
N VAL A 184 12.65 -21.64 -16.10
CA VAL A 184 14.08 -21.92 -15.88
C VAL A 184 14.90 -20.62 -15.98
N ASP A 185 14.83 -19.94 -17.13
CA ASP A 185 15.63 -18.73 -17.37
C ASP A 185 14.98 -17.50 -16.74
N PHE A 186 13.65 -17.44 -16.75
CA PHE A 186 12.88 -16.34 -16.16
C PHE A 186 12.09 -16.84 -14.95
N THR A 187 12.80 -17.06 -13.84
CA THR A 187 12.19 -17.59 -12.61
C THR A 187 11.11 -16.67 -12.05
N ARG A 188 10.22 -17.20 -11.20
CA ARG A 188 9.12 -16.43 -10.60
C ARG A 188 9.62 -15.23 -9.78
N GLU A 189 10.72 -15.36 -9.06
CA GLU A 189 11.28 -14.26 -8.29
C GLU A 189 11.83 -13.14 -9.17
N THR A 190 12.48 -13.51 -10.29
CA THR A 190 12.96 -12.55 -11.28
C THR A 190 11.80 -11.92 -12.03
N TYR A 191 10.75 -12.69 -12.36
CA TYR A 191 9.51 -12.19 -12.95
C TYR A 191 8.83 -11.15 -12.07
N ASN A 192 8.71 -11.43 -10.77
CA ASN A 192 8.17 -10.50 -9.79
C ASN A 192 9.01 -9.22 -9.67
N ALA A 193 10.34 -9.36 -9.63
CA ALA A 193 11.23 -8.20 -9.57
C ALA A 193 11.17 -7.35 -10.85
N PHE A 194 11.08 -8.00 -12.02
CA PHE A 194 10.91 -7.33 -13.31
C PHE A 194 9.56 -6.62 -13.41
N TYR A 195 8.48 -7.24 -12.90
CA TYR A 195 7.16 -6.60 -12.85
C TYR A 195 7.18 -5.31 -12.03
N CYS A 196 7.86 -5.32 -10.89
CA CYS A 196 8.09 -4.11 -10.11
C CYS A 196 8.88 -3.06 -10.90
N CYS A 197 9.99 -3.47 -11.54
CA CYS A 197 10.84 -2.58 -12.31
C CYS A 197 10.08 -1.87 -13.45
N VAL A 198 9.24 -2.61 -14.19
CA VAL A 198 8.40 -2.01 -15.24
C VAL A 198 7.33 -1.11 -14.62
N ALA A 199 6.69 -1.51 -13.51
CA ALA A 199 5.70 -0.68 -12.83
C ALA A 199 6.29 0.68 -12.40
N VAL A 200 7.43 0.68 -11.71
CA VAL A 200 8.07 1.93 -11.27
C VAL A 200 8.62 2.75 -12.44
N SER A 201 9.08 2.10 -13.52
CA SER A 201 9.53 2.77 -14.74
C SER A 201 8.38 3.49 -15.44
N ARG A 202 7.19 2.89 -15.50
CA ARG A 202 5.98 3.52 -16.04
C ARG A 202 5.58 4.75 -15.23
N HIS A 203 5.63 4.68 -13.90
CA HIS A 203 5.40 5.85 -13.03
C HIS A 203 6.47 6.92 -13.17
N ALA A 204 7.75 6.53 -13.27
CA ALA A 204 8.85 7.45 -13.50
C ALA A 204 8.70 8.16 -14.86
N TYR A 205 8.39 7.44 -15.93
CA TYR A 205 8.16 8.03 -17.25
C TYR A 205 6.93 8.94 -17.25
N ARG A 206 5.83 8.50 -16.63
CA ARG A 206 4.62 9.30 -16.56
C ARG A 206 4.83 10.59 -15.79
N TRP A 207 5.41 10.52 -14.61
CA TRP A 207 5.54 11.72 -13.81
C TRP A 207 6.73 12.57 -14.21
N ALA A 208 7.84 11.94 -14.60
CA ALA A 208 9.09 12.54 -15.05
C ALA A 208 9.74 13.53 -14.06
N THR A 209 9.15 13.73 -12.89
CA THR A 209 9.64 14.59 -11.82
C THR A 209 8.99 14.22 -10.50
N ILE A 210 9.69 14.51 -9.40
CA ILE A 210 9.19 14.46 -8.03
C ILE A 210 9.57 15.79 -7.37
N PRO A 211 8.63 16.55 -6.80
CA PRO A 211 7.24 16.22 -6.59
C PRO A 211 6.43 16.23 -7.88
N ILE A 212 5.25 15.61 -7.83
CA ILE A 212 4.28 15.70 -8.92
C ILE A 212 3.82 17.15 -9.07
N ILE A 213 3.60 17.58 -10.30
CA ILE A 213 3.33 18.97 -10.68
C ILE A 213 2.02 19.10 -11.47
N LYS A 214 1.41 20.28 -11.43
CA LYS A 214 0.14 20.58 -12.14
C LYS A 214 0.21 20.26 -13.63
N ALA A 215 1.31 20.61 -14.29
CA ALA A 215 1.48 20.34 -15.73
C ALA A 215 1.30 18.85 -16.07
N ALA A 216 1.97 17.95 -15.34
CA ALA A 216 1.81 16.50 -15.54
C ALA A 216 0.41 15.99 -15.16
N GLN A 217 -0.23 16.57 -14.14
CA GLN A 217 -1.57 16.14 -13.72
C GLN A 217 -2.69 16.53 -14.69
N ARG A 218 -2.45 17.47 -15.62
CA ARG A 218 -3.43 17.89 -16.62
C ARG A 218 -3.49 16.96 -17.83
N GLU A 219 -2.48 16.10 -18.00
CA GLU A 219 -2.48 15.09 -19.05
C GLU A 219 -3.64 14.11 -18.85
N ARG A 220 -4.30 13.70 -19.93
CA ARG A 220 -5.42 12.73 -19.90
C ARG A 220 -5.01 11.33 -20.36
N GLU A 221 -3.95 11.27 -21.16
CA GLU A 221 -3.33 10.07 -21.68
C GLU A 221 -1.83 10.32 -21.80
N ILE A 222 -1.06 9.25 -21.94
CA ILE A 222 0.38 9.33 -22.18
C ILE A 222 0.79 8.24 -23.17
N ASP A 223 1.61 8.62 -24.14
CA ASP A 223 2.27 7.68 -25.04
C ASP A 223 3.48 7.06 -24.35
N LEU A 224 3.30 5.82 -23.87
CA LEU A 224 4.37 5.02 -23.28
C LEU A 224 5.19 4.33 -24.38
N PRO A 225 6.53 4.28 -24.25
CA PRO A 225 7.38 3.50 -25.15
C PRO A 225 6.94 2.03 -25.20
N ILE A 226 7.00 1.43 -26.39
CA ILE A 226 6.53 0.05 -26.62
C ILE A 226 7.26 -0.95 -25.71
N GLU A 227 8.51 -0.66 -25.39
CA GLU A 227 9.38 -1.41 -24.50
C GLU A 227 8.82 -1.48 -23.06
N LEU A 228 8.01 -0.50 -22.63
CA LEU A 228 7.28 -0.52 -21.35
C LEU A 228 5.83 -1.02 -21.49
N VAL A 229 5.29 -1.06 -22.70
CA VAL A 229 3.90 -1.47 -22.97
C VAL A 229 3.80 -2.98 -23.13
N GLU A 230 4.63 -3.61 -23.98
CA GLU A 230 4.51 -5.04 -24.25
C GLU A 230 4.76 -5.92 -23.03
N PRO A 231 5.83 -5.71 -22.23
CA PRO A 231 6.02 -6.47 -21.00
C PRO A 231 4.87 -6.27 -20.01
N TRP A 232 4.35 -5.04 -19.94
CA TRP A 232 3.25 -4.72 -19.04
C TRP A 232 1.99 -5.50 -19.38
N ILE A 233 1.61 -5.57 -20.66
CA ILE A 233 0.46 -6.36 -21.13
C ILE A 233 0.65 -7.84 -20.80
N ALA A 234 1.84 -8.40 -21.04
CA ALA A 234 2.12 -9.79 -20.69
C ALA A 234 1.93 -10.05 -19.18
N MET A 235 2.42 -9.15 -18.33
CA MET A 235 2.28 -9.25 -16.88
C MET A 235 0.84 -9.02 -16.39
N GLN A 236 0.09 -8.10 -16.99
CA GLN A 236 -1.33 -7.91 -16.70
C GLN A 236 -2.14 -9.18 -16.98
N ARG A 237 -1.83 -9.89 -18.08
CA ARG A 237 -2.44 -11.20 -18.38
C ARG A 237 -2.07 -12.25 -17.33
N HIS A 238 -0.79 -12.34 -16.95
CA HIS A 238 -0.31 -13.30 -15.96
C HIS A 238 -0.98 -13.12 -14.59
N PHE A 239 -1.04 -11.88 -14.09
CA PHE A 239 -1.62 -11.57 -12.78
C PHE A 239 -3.14 -11.35 -12.83
N GLY A 240 -3.76 -11.28 -14.01
CA GLY A 240 -5.19 -11.06 -14.19
C GLY A 240 -5.68 -9.71 -13.65
N CYS A 241 -4.87 -8.66 -13.85
CA CYS A 241 -5.04 -7.32 -13.29
C CYS A 241 -4.82 -6.28 -14.39
N ALA A 242 -5.88 -5.55 -14.76
CA ALA A 242 -5.87 -4.67 -15.93
C ALA A 242 -5.43 -3.21 -15.66
N SER A 243 -5.09 -2.85 -14.42
CA SER A 243 -4.67 -1.48 -14.09
C SER A 243 -3.43 -1.05 -14.90
N ASP A 244 -3.48 0.11 -15.54
CA ASP A 244 -2.32 0.75 -16.18
C ASP A 244 -1.33 1.34 -15.17
N ALA A 245 -1.81 1.64 -13.97
CA ALA A 245 -1.04 2.18 -12.85
C ALA A 245 -0.27 1.10 -12.08
N GLY A 246 -0.62 -0.16 -12.27
CA GLY A 246 -0.26 -1.23 -11.34
C GLY A 246 -1.12 -1.19 -10.07
N ASN A 247 -0.57 -1.77 -9.00
CA ASN A 247 -1.27 -1.94 -7.73
C ASN A 247 -0.27 -2.05 -6.57
N ASN A 248 -0.79 -2.19 -5.34
CA ASN A 248 0.04 -2.36 -4.15
C ASN A 248 1.03 -3.54 -4.26
N THR A 249 0.67 -4.63 -4.93
CA THR A 249 1.61 -5.75 -5.15
C THR A 249 2.77 -5.31 -6.04
N SER A 250 2.49 -4.87 -7.27
CA SER A 250 3.52 -4.55 -8.27
C SER A 250 4.45 -3.43 -7.84
N ASN A 251 3.91 -2.35 -7.26
CA ASN A 251 4.68 -1.14 -7.00
C ASN A 251 5.25 -1.08 -5.58
N VAL A 252 4.67 -1.83 -4.62
CA VAL A 252 5.09 -1.77 -3.21
C VAL A 252 5.64 -3.10 -2.75
N LEU A 253 4.85 -4.17 -2.70
CA LEU A 253 5.30 -5.45 -2.14
C LEU A 253 6.50 -6.02 -2.91
N LEU A 254 6.42 -6.00 -4.23
CA LEU A 254 7.50 -6.51 -5.10
C LEU A 254 8.73 -5.60 -5.12
N ASN A 255 8.68 -4.42 -4.50
CA ASN A 255 9.81 -3.50 -4.40
C ASN A 255 10.73 -3.81 -3.19
N PHE A 256 10.40 -4.84 -2.42
CA PHE A 256 11.23 -5.36 -1.35
C PHE A 256 11.87 -6.69 -1.77
N ASP A 257 13.18 -6.82 -1.56
CA ASP A 257 13.87 -8.09 -1.78
C ASP A 257 13.61 -9.10 -0.64
N ARG A 258 14.15 -10.32 -0.78
CA ARG A 258 14.05 -11.39 0.25
C ARG A 258 14.58 -10.98 1.63
N ARG A 259 15.45 -9.98 1.71
CA ARG A 259 16.01 -9.44 2.97
C ARG A 259 15.17 -8.29 3.52
N GLY A 260 14.08 -7.91 2.83
CA GLY A 260 13.28 -6.74 3.13
C GLY A 260 13.96 -5.44 2.73
N THR A 261 14.93 -5.43 1.83
CA THR A 261 15.54 -4.18 1.34
C THR A 261 14.62 -3.52 0.32
N TYR A 262 14.33 -2.23 0.49
CA TYR A 262 13.59 -1.42 -0.47
C TYR A 262 14.49 -0.99 -1.65
N ILE A 263 14.12 -1.39 -2.87
CA ILE A 263 15.03 -1.40 -4.03
C ILE A 263 14.90 -0.16 -4.92
N HIS A 264 13.76 0.03 -5.58
CA HIS A 264 13.50 1.12 -6.51
C HIS A 264 13.06 2.37 -5.74
N ARG A 265 14.03 3.08 -5.18
CA ARG A 265 13.82 4.36 -4.50
C ARG A 265 13.49 5.46 -5.50
N ILE A 266 12.61 6.37 -5.11
CA ILE A 266 12.15 7.46 -5.96
C ILE A 266 12.80 8.80 -5.59
N ASN A 267 13.18 9.03 -4.32
CA ASN A 267 13.85 10.25 -3.84
C ASN A 267 15.37 10.12 -3.70
N THR A 268 16.03 9.39 -4.60
CA THR A 268 17.49 9.20 -4.55
C THR A 268 18.24 10.54 -4.55
N GLY A 269 19.22 10.70 -3.64
CA GLY A 269 20.02 11.92 -3.51
C GLY A 269 19.39 13.05 -2.69
N MET A 270 18.14 12.90 -2.25
CA MET A 270 17.47 13.86 -1.37
C MET A 270 17.95 13.74 0.09
N GLU A 271 17.60 14.73 0.91
CA GLU A 271 17.89 14.74 2.34
C GLU A 271 17.35 13.50 3.06
N LEU A 272 18.01 13.13 4.17
CA LEU A 272 17.67 11.93 4.95
C LEU A 272 16.20 11.91 5.36
N GLN A 273 15.63 13.05 5.74
CA GLN A 273 14.22 13.14 6.13
C GLN A 273 13.26 12.69 5.01
N VAL A 274 13.56 12.99 3.74
CA VAL A 274 12.74 12.59 2.59
C VAL A 274 12.91 11.10 2.33
N THR A 275 14.15 10.63 2.25
CA THR A 275 14.46 9.23 1.92
C THR A 275 14.02 8.26 3.02
N SER A 276 14.12 8.64 4.30
CA SER A 276 13.63 7.83 5.41
C SER A 276 12.10 7.84 5.49
N SER A 277 11.44 8.97 5.20
CA SER A 277 9.97 9.04 5.13
C SER A 277 9.41 8.18 4.01
N GLU A 278 10.08 8.14 2.85
CA GLU A 278 9.74 7.26 1.74
C GLU A 278 9.83 5.79 2.14
N GLU A 279 10.99 5.36 2.64
CA GLU A 279 11.20 3.96 3.02
C GLU A 279 10.23 3.52 4.11
N THR A 280 10.07 4.34 5.16
CA THR A 280 9.13 4.06 6.26
C THR A 280 7.69 3.96 5.77
N PHE A 281 7.27 4.81 4.83
CA PHE A 281 5.92 4.76 4.28
C PHE A 281 5.65 3.46 3.53
N PHE A 282 6.56 3.04 2.63
CA PHE A 282 6.39 1.79 1.89
C PHE A 282 6.57 0.55 2.77
N ARG A 283 7.45 0.64 3.78
CA ARG A 283 7.66 -0.42 4.79
C ARG A 283 6.38 -0.81 5.50
N ILE A 284 5.52 0.15 5.84
CA ILE A 284 4.24 -0.14 6.52
C ILE A 284 3.41 -1.17 5.75
N PHE A 285 3.31 -1.03 4.42
CA PHE A 285 2.54 -1.95 3.59
C PHE A 285 3.19 -3.34 3.52
N TYR A 286 4.52 -3.38 3.37
CA TYR A 286 5.25 -4.63 3.35
C TYR A 286 5.14 -5.39 4.68
N ASP A 287 5.38 -4.70 5.79
CA ASP A 287 5.34 -5.29 7.13
C ASP A 287 3.93 -5.74 7.53
N LEU A 288 2.88 -5.03 7.09
CA LEU A 288 1.50 -5.48 7.27
C LEU A 288 1.28 -6.88 6.66
N GLU A 289 1.84 -7.14 5.49
CA GLU A 289 1.71 -8.42 4.81
C GLU A 289 2.67 -9.48 5.39
N VAL A 290 3.86 -9.10 5.87
CA VAL A 290 4.76 -10.00 6.63
C VAL A 290 4.09 -10.50 7.90
N PHE A 291 3.58 -9.58 8.73
CA PHE A 291 2.89 -9.95 9.97
C PHE A 291 1.50 -10.53 9.72
N GLY A 292 0.94 -10.35 8.52
CA GLY A 292 -0.33 -10.92 8.09
C GLY A 292 -0.28 -12.42 7.78
N VAL A 293 0.89 -13.01 7.52
CA VAL A 293 0.99 -14.44 7.16
C VAL A 293 0.36 -15.38 8.19
N PRO A 294 0.65 -15.26 9.50
CA PRO A 294 -0.03 -16.05 10.53
C PRO A 294 -1.54 -15.81 10.59
N VAL A 295 -2.00 -14.59 10.27
CA VAL A 295 -3.43 -14.26 10.23
C VAL A 295 -4.13 -15.02 9.10
N TYR A 296 -3.54 -15.07 7.90
CA TYR A 296 -4.10 -15.86 6.79
C TYR A 296 -4.21 -17.36 7.13
N TYR A 297 -3.18 -17.91 7.78
CA TYR A 297 -3.16 -19.29 8.22
C TYR A 297 -4.29 -19.58 9.23
N ASP A 298 -4.41 -18.77 10.29
CA ASP A 298 -5.45 -18.98 11.31
C ASP A 298 -6.87 -18.70 10.76
N MET A 299 -7.04 -17.78 9.81
CA MET A 299 -8.31 -17.60 9.09
C MET A 299 -8.69 -18.87 8.32
N ALA A 300 -7.77 -19.45 7.56
CA ALA A 300 -8.04 -20.70 6.83
C ALA A 300 -8.33 -21.87 7.78
N ARG A 301 -7.51 -22.02 8.82
CA ARG A 301 -7.66 -23.08 9.82
C ARG A 301 -8.98 -23.00 10.57
N SER A 302 -9.36 -21.81 11.04
CA SER A 302 -10.63 -21.62 11.77
C SER A 302 -11.83 -22.06 10.93
N ILE A 303 -11.85 -21.71 9.64
CA ILE A 303 -12.89 -22.16 8.70
C ILE A 303 -12.91 -23.68 8.57
N ILE A 304 -11.74 -24.29 8.35
CA ILE A 304 -11.62 -25.75 8.17
C ILE A 304 -12.12 -26.49 9.42
N THR A 305 -11.70 -26.05 10.60
CA THR A 305 -12.09 -26.68 11.87
C THR A 305 -13.56 -26.47 12.18
N PHE A 306 -14.09 -25.27 11.92
CA PHE A 306 -15.52 -24.99 12.10
C PHE A 306 -16.39 -25.86 11.18
N THR A 307 -15.99 -26.00 9.91
CA THR A 307 -16.70 -26.83 8.93
C THR A 307 -16.75 -28.31 9.35
N ARG A 308 -15.75 -28.77 10.11
CA ARG A 308 -15.67 -30.13 10.66
C ARG A 308 -16.39 -30.31 12.00
N GLY A 309 -16.97 -29.25 12.56
CA GLY A 309 -17.60 -29.27 13.89
C GLY A 309 -16.62 -29.27 15.06
N ASP A 310 -15.33 -29.00 14.83
CA ASP A 310 -14.33 -28.88 15.89
C ASP A 310 -14.28 -27.45 16.43
N ASN A 311 -15.24 -27.14 17.30
CA ASN A 311 -15.37 -25.81 17.91
C ASN A 311 -14.17 -25.46 18.80
N ALA A 312 -13.52 -26.45 19.43
CA ALA A 312 -12.37 -26.22 20.30
C ALA A 312 -11.15 -25.74 19.50
N ALA A 313 -10.81 -26.43 18.40
CA ALA A 313 -9.73 -25.99 17.53
C ALA A 313 -10.08 -24.66 16.83
N CYS A 314 -11.34 -24.48 16.42
CA CYS A 314 -11.80 -23.23 15.85
C CYS A 314 -11.60 -22.06 16.82
N ALA A 315 -11.99 -22.22 18.09
CA ALA A 315 -11.82 -21.19 19.13
C ALA A 315 -10.36 -20.78 19.28
N ILE A 316 -9.43 -21.73 19.29
CA ILE A 316 -7.98 -21.46 19.34
C ILE A 316 -7.55 -20.59 18.15
N HIS A 317 -7.93 -20.97 16.92
CA HIS A 317 -7.51 -20.24 15.73
C HIS A 317 -8.11 -18.82 15.66
N VAL A 318 -9.39 -18.62 16.02
CA VAL A 318 -9.98 -17.27 16.04
C VAL A 318 -9.36 -16.41 17.14
N ALA A 319 -9.07 -16.97 18.32
CA ALA A 319 -8.36 -16.27 19.40
C ALA A 319 -6.93 -15.87 18.97
N ASN A 320 -6.23 -16.74 18.23
CA ASN A 320 -4.91 -16.43 17.68
C ASN A 320 -4.96 -15.22 16.76
N ILE A 321 -5.94 -15.15 15.83
CA ILE A 321 -6.13 -13.97 14.96
C ILE A 321 -6.27 -12.72 15.82
N ALA A 322 -7.17 -12.74 16.82
CA ALA A 322 -7.41 -11.60 17.71
C ALA A 322 -6.13 -11.13 18.42
N SER A 323 -5.29 -12.06 18.87
CA SER A 323 -4.01 -11.75 19.53
C SER A 323 -2.99 -11.13 18.57
N GLN A 324 -2.92 -11.62 17.33
CA GLN A 324 -1.98 -11.16 16.30
C GLN A 324 -2.33 -9.76 15.79
N MET A 325 -3.62 -9.39 15.77
CA MET A 325 -4.08 -8.08 15.32
C MET A 325 -3.40 -6.91 16.07
N ARG A 326 -2.91 -7.10 17.30
CA ARG A 326 -2.13 -6.05 18.01
C ARG A 326 -0.85 -5.69 17.24
N LEU A 327 -0.09 -6.70 16.87
CA LEU A 327 1.21 -6.54 16.21
C LEU A 327 1.00 -5.98 14.80
N VAL A 328 0.10 -6.61 14.05
CA VAL A 328 -0.18 -6.29 12.65
C VAL A 328 -0.65 -4.84 12.50
N LEU A 329 -1.66 -4.42 13.26
CA LEU A 329 -2.15 -3.03 13.20
C LEU A 329 -1.21 -2.06 13.92
N GLY A 330 -0.40 -2.56 14.85
CA GLY A 330 0.65 -1.81 15.54
C GLY A 330 1.67 -1.23 14.57
N THR A 331 2.07 -1.98 13.54
CA THR A 331 2.95 -1.49 12.46
C THR A 331 2.47 -0.17 11.87
N TYR A 332 1.17 -0.01 11.62
CA TYR A 332 0.62 1.25 11.14
C TYR A 332 0.64 2.33 12.23
N MET A 333 0.23 1.98 13.45
CA MET A 333 0.11 2.91 14.57
C MET A 333 1.45 3.51 14.99
N ASP A 334 2.51 2.71 14.93
CA ASP A 334 3.84 3.06 15.39
C ASP A 334 4.64 3.83 14.33
N ASN A 335 4.28 3.70 13.05
CA ASN A 335 5.05 4.29 11.94
C ASN A 335 4.33 5.44 11.21
N LEU A 336 2.99 5.46 11.13
CA LEU A 336 2.29 6.56 10.44
C LEU A 336 2.07 7.76 11.38
N HIS A 337 3.15 8.50 11.66
CA HIS A 337 3.10 9.79 12.33
C HIS A 337 4.33 10.65 12.00
N ASP A 338 4.25 11.96 12.24
CA ASP A 338 5.22 12.97 11.80
C ASP A 338 6.70 12.66 12.13
N LYS A 339 6.98 12.07 13.30
CA LYS A 339 8.36 11.72 13.69
C LYS A 339 8.99 10.60 12.86
N MET A 340 8.17 9.79 12.19
CA MET A 340 8.60 8.64 11.40
C MET A 340 8.43 8.91 9.91
N ILE A 341 7.33 9.56 9.54
CA ILE A 341 7.04 10.01 8.17
C ILE A 341 6.67 11.49 8.26
N ALA A 342 7.59 12.36 7.86
CA ALA A 342 7.42 13.79 8.04
C ALA A 342 6.25 14.31 7.19
N HIS A 343 5.31 15.02 7.83
CA HIS A 343 4.17 15.64 7.16
C HIS A 343 4.64 16.61 6.06
N SER A 344 5.70 17.37 6.34
CA SER A 344 6.26 18.38 5.43
C SER A 344 6.73 17.85 4.09
N VAL A 345 7.07 16.55 3.98
CA VAL A 345 7.61 15.95 2.76
C VAL A 345 6.69 14.91 2.14
N TRP A 346 5.82 14.27 2.93
CA TRP A 346 5.05 13.11 2.48
C TRP A 346 4.17 13.41 1.26
N LEU A 347 3.35 14.48 1.32
CA LEU A 347 2.40 14.78 0.26
C LEU A 347 3.11 15.17 -1.05
N SER A 348 4.15 16.00 -0.93
CA SER A 348 4.95 16.51 -2.04
C SER A 348 5.80 15.40 -2.67
N LYS A 349 6.61 14.70 -1.86
CA LYS A 349 7.71 13.86 -2.34
C LYS A 349 7.46 12.35 -2.32
N VAL A 350 6.50 11.88 -1.52
CA VAL A 350 6.31 10.43 -1.29
C VAL A 350 5.01 9.94 -1.93
N GLN A 351 3.87 10.49 -1.52
CA GLN A 351 2.55 10.01 -1.92
C GLN A 351 2.28 10.19 -3.41
N GLY A 352 2.65 11.35 -3.96
CA GLY A 352 2.24 11.76 -5.32
C GLY A 352 2.69 10.79 -6.40
N PHE A 353 3.89 10.20 -6.26
CA PHE A 353 4.46 9.31 -7.27
C PHE A 353 3.59 8.08 -7.54
N GLN A 354 2.87 7.58 -6.54
CA GLN A 354 2.02 6.38 -6.70
C GLN A 354 0.64 6.69 -7.29
N ALA A 355 0.34 7.96 -7.57
CA ALA A 355 -0.90 8.32 -8.22
C ALA A 355 -0.86 7.97 -9.71
N TRP A 356 -2.03 7.68 -10.26
CA TRP A 356 -2.33 7.55 -11.67
C TRP A 356 -3.65 8.23 -11.89
N GLY A 357 -3.85 9.02 -12.91
CA GLY A 357 -5.09 9.81 -13.04
C GLY A 357 -5.42 10.02 -14.49
N ILE A 358 -4.88 9.14 -15.32
CA ILE A 358 -4.96 9.17 -16.76
C ILE A 358 -5.59 7.87 -17.23
N GLY A 359 -5.93 7.87 -18.50
CA GLY A 359 -6.61 6.77 -19.13
C GLY A 359 -6.30 6.70 -20.60
N HIS A 360 -7.17 6.01 -21.29
CA HIS A 360 -7.26 6.05 -22.73
C HIS A 360 -8.72 6.23 -23.13
N TYR A 361 -8.92 6.78 -24.32
CA TYR A 361 -10.24 6.88 -24.91
C TYR A 361 -10.59 5.58 -25.63
N ASP A 362 -11.63 4.90 -25.17
CA ASP A 362 -12.14 3.69 -25.79
C ASP A 362 -13.12 4.06 -26.91
N LYS A 363 -12.66 3.91 -28.16
CA LYS A 363 -13.45 4.17 -29.37
C LYS A 363 -14.67 3.25 -29.49
N GLY A 364 -14.63 2.06 -28.90
CA GLY A 364 -15.74 1.10 -28.94
C GLY A 364 -16.90 1.47 -28.01
N THR A 365 -16.60 2.15 -26.89
CA THR A 365 -17.62 2.57 -25.92
C THR A 365 -17.89 4.07 -25.90
N ASP A 366 -17.15 4.86 -26.67
CA ASP A 366 -17.19 6.33 -26.71
C ASP A 366 -16.99 6.95 -25.32
N LYS A 367 -16.08 6.36 -24.53
CA LYS A 367 -15.84 6.76 -23.14
C LYS A 367 -14.36 6.79 -22.82
N TRP A 368 -14.01 7.73 -21.94
CA TRP A 368 -12.71 7.72 -21.28
C TRP A 368 -12.68 6.63 -20.22
N GLU A 369 -11.71 5.75 -20.34
CA GLU A 369 -11.39 4.77 -19.31
C GLU A 369 -10.21 5.26 -18.48
N THR A 370 -10.46 5.74 -17.26
CA THR A 370 -9.42 6.22 -16.34
C THR A 370 -9.01 5.14 -15.34
N PHE A 371 -7.72 5.12 -15.00
CA PHE A 371 -7.19 4.26 -13.96
C PHE A 371 -6.74 5.10 -12.76
N ASP A 372 -7.19 4.68 -11.57
CA ASP A 372 -6.70 5.22 -10.31
C ASP A 372 -5.28 4.71 -10.01
N GLY A 373 -4.53 5.46 -9.21
CA GLY A 373 -3.26 5.00 -8.68
C GLY A 373 -3.43 4.04 -7.51
N LEU A 374 -2.38 3.92 -6.70
CA LEU A 374 -2.37 2.97 -5.59
C LEU A 374 -3.08 3.50 -4.36
N SER A 375 -3.73 2.62 -3.62
CA SER A 375 -4.33 2.96 -2.33
C SER A 375 -4.20 1.82 -1.33
N GLY A 376 -4.26 2.15 -0.04
CA GLY A 376 -4.27 1.15 1.04
C GLY A 376 -5.48 0.22 1.01
N ASN A 377 -6.50 0.54 0.21
CA ASN A 377 -7.60 -0.38 -0.07
C ASN A 377 -7.22 -1.55 -1.00
N GLN A 378 -6.02 -1.55 -1.58
CA GLN A 378 -5.52 -2.67 -2.40
C GLN A 378 -4.74 -3.70 -1.56
N VAL A 379 -4.54 -3.45 -0.26
CA VAL A 379 -3.81 -4.35 0.65
C VAL A 379 -4.63 -5.61 0.91
N LEU A 380 -4.06 -6.79 0.63
CA LEU A 380 -4.73 -8.08 0.73
C LEU A 380 -5.25 -8.34 2.14
N LEU A 381 -4.47 -8.01 3.16
CA LEU A 381 -4.81 -8.30 4.56
C LEU A 381 -6.18 -7.73 4.93
N PHE A 382 -6.43 -6.46 4.60
CA PHE A 382 -7.70 -5.82 4.92
C PHE A 382 -8.85 -6.40 4.12
N GLN A 383 -8.63 -6.74 2.84
CA GLN A 383 -9.64 -7.37 1.98
C GLN A 383 -10.01 -8.78 2.49
N ALA A 384 -9.02 -9.57 2.89
CA ALA A 384 -9.21 -10.91 3.44
C ALA A 384 -9.90 -10.87 4.81
N LEU A 385 -9.48 -9.97 5.72
CA LEU A 385 -10.14 -9.78 7.00
C LEU A 385 -11.62 -9.40 6.83
N ASP A 386 -11.92 -8.47 5.94
CA ASP A 386 -13.30 -8.07 5.68
C ASP A 386 -14.14 -9.22 5.13
N ALA A 387 -13.59 -9.97 4.18
CA ALA A 387 -14.23 -11.18 3.66
C ALA A 387 -14.49 -12.22 4.76
N PHE A 388 -13.48 -12.53 5.57
CA PHE A 388 -13.56 -13.48 6.68
C PHE A 388 -14.60 -13.07 7.73
N LEU A 389 -14.68 -11.77 8.05
CA LEU A 389 -15.63 -11.21 9.01
C LEU A 389 -17.06 -11.07 8.46
N GLY A 390 -17.27 -11.38 7.17
CA GLY A 390 -18.56 -11.23 6.50
C GLY A 390 -18.96 -9.76 6.27
N ILE A 391 -17.98 -8.86 6.28
CA ILE A 391 -18.13 -7.44 5.97
C ILE A 391 -18.18 -7.29 4.44
N GLU A 392 -19.03 -6.38 3.97
CA GLU A 392 -19.14 -6.09 2.54
C GLU A 392 -17.78 -5.71 1.93
N GLN A 393 -17.58 -6.09 0.67
CA GLN A 393 -16.37 -5.77 -0.07
C GLN A 393 -16.07 -4.28 -0.07
N TYR A 394 -14.78 -3.94 0.05
CA TYR A 394 -14.35 -2.54 0.14
C TYR A 394 -14.41 -1.82 -1.22
N LEU A 395 -13.88 -2.46 -2.26
CA LEU A 395 -13.80 -1.93 -3.62
C LEU A 395 -15.04 -2.35 -4.42
N ALA A 396 -15.47 -1.52 -5.36
CA ALA A 396 -16.48 -1.94 -6.33
C ALA A 396 -15.95 -3.13 -7.16
N PRO A 397 -16.81 -4.00 -7.73
CA PRO A 397 -16.37 -5.15 -8.51
C PRO A 397 -15.37 -4.81 -9.62
N ARG A 398 -15.63 -3.73 -10.39
CA ARG A 398 -14.72 -3.22 -11.41
C ARG A 398 -13.34 -2.86 -10.85
N ASP A 399 -13.29 -2.20 -9.70
CA ASP A 399 -12.04 -1.76 -9.08
C ASP A 399 -11.26 -2.93 -8.47
N MET A 400 -11.97 -3.96 -7.96
CA MET A 400 -11.31 -5.22 -7.59
C MET A 400 -10.63 -5.83 -8.81
N GLU A 401 -11.37 -5.97 -9.91
CA GLU A 401 -10.87 -6.60 -11.13
C GLU A 401 -9.65 -5.89 -11.73
N ARG A 402 -9.64 -4.55 -11.62
CA ARG A 402 -8.56 -3.72 -12.15
C ARG A 402 -7.35 -3.66 -11.25
N ASN A 403 -7.53 -3.64 -9.93
CA ASN A 403 -6.48 -3.22 -9.00
C ASN A 403 -5.95 -4.35 -8.11
N LEU A 404 -6.57 -5.53 -8.08
CA LEU A 404 -6.08 -6.67 -7.30
C LEU A 404 -5.74 -7.84 -8.22
N PRO A 405 -4.57 -8.49 -8.06
CA PRO A 405 -4.25 -9.74 -8.77
C PRO A 405 -5.33 -10.81 -8.59
N LYS A 406 -5.57 -11.59 -9.64
CA LYS A 406 -6.65 -12.58 -9.71
C LYS A 406 -6.64 -13.55 -8.52
N ARG A 407 -5.49 -14.12 -8.17
CA ARG A 407 -5.38 -15.09 -7.07
C ARG A 407 -5.67 -14.48 -5.70
N GLN A 408 -5.29 -13.22 -5.50
CA GLN A 408 -5.65 -12.46 -4.30
C GLN A 408 -7.17 -12.28 -4.20
N ARG A 409 -7.84 -11.97 -5.32
CA ARG A 409 -9.31 -11.87 -5.35
C ARG A 409 -9.98 -13.20 -5.04
N GLU A 410 -9.49 -14.30 -5.63
CA GLU A 410 -10.01 -15.65 -5.42
C GLU A 410 -9.91 -16.07 -3.96
N VAL A 411 -8.78 -15.79 -3.30
CA VAL A 411 -8.62 -16.00 -1.85
C VAL A 411 -9.66 -15.20 -1.05
N CYS A 412 -9.85 -13.91 -1.35
CA CYS A 412 -10.89 -13.11 -0.68
C CYS A 412 -12.31 -13.63 -0.94
N TYR A 413 -12.61 -14.10 -2.15
CA TYR A 413 -13.92 -14.68 -2.45
C TYR A 413 -14.16 -15.98 -1.69
N ALA A 414 -13.15 -16.83 -1.56
CA ALA A 414 -13.23 -18.05 -0.76
C ALA A 414 -13.43 -17.74 0.73
N PHE A 415 -12.68 -16.79 1.31
CA PHE A 415 -12.91 -16.35 2.69
C PHE A 415 -14.33 -15.83 2.91
N ARG A 416 -14.89 -15.09 1.95
CA ARG A 416 -16.26 -14.59 2.03
C ARG A 416 -17.29 -15.72 1.95
N LYS A 417 -17.12 -16.64 1.00
CA LYS A 417 -17.98 -17.80 0.78
C LYS A 417 -18.10 -18.67 2.04
N HIS A 418 -16.98 -18.85 2.74
CA HIS A 418 -16.92 -19.70 3.94
C HIS A 418 -16.92 -18.91 5.26
N SER A 419 -17.23 -17.61 5.22
CA SER A 419 -17.39 -16.84 6.46
C SER A 419 -18.53 -17.42 7.29
N PHE A 420 -18.22 -17.83 8.51
CA PHE A 420 -19.17 -18.50 9.41
C PHE A 420 -19.65 -17.60 10.54
N ARG A 421 -19.19 -16.34 10.62
CA ARG A 421 -19.53 -15.41 11.70
C ARG A 421 -21.04 -15.24 11.86
N ARG A 422 -21.78 -15.13 10.75
CA ARG A 422 -23.24 -14.96 10.78
C ARG A 422 -23.96 -16.18 11.38
N SER A 423 -23.46 -17.38 11.12
CA SER A 423 -24.03 -18.63 11.63
C SER A 423 -23.95 -18.74 13.15
N LEU A 424 -23.02 -18.01 13.78
CA LEU A 424 -22.86 -18.00 15.25
C LEU A 424 -24.04 -17.34 15.97
N GLY A 425 -24.84 -16.49 15.30
CA GLY A 425 -26.03 -15.88 15.90
C GLY A 425 -27.15 -16.88 16.22
N GLN A 426 -27.05 -18.11 15.69
CA GLN A 426 -27.98 -19.21 15.92
C GLN A 426 -27.31 -20.39 16.65
N ALA A 427 -26.06 -20.25 17.08
CA ALA A 427 -25.30 -21.33 17.68
C ALA A 427 -25.67 -21.56 19.16
N ASP A 428 -25.37 -22.75 19.67
CA ASP A 428 -25.59 -23.10 21.08
C ASP A 428 -24.64 -22.31 21.99
N MET A 429 -25.18 -21.26 22.62
CA MET A 429 -24.43 -20.41 23.55
C MET A 429 -24.12 -21.09 24.89
N HIS A 430 -24.52 -22.36 25.10
CA HIS A 430 -24.03 -23.18 26.19
C HIS A 430 -22.67 -23.85 25.88
N ASP A 431 -22.28 -23.96 24.60
CA ASP A 431 -20.94 -24.41 24.22
C ASP A 431 -19.92 -23.29 24.50
N LYS A 432 -19.04 -23.52 25.49
CA LYS A 432 -17.99 -22.58 25.89
C LYS A 432 -17.05 -22.22 24.74
N ASN A 433 -16.84 -23.13 23.79
CA ASN A 433 -15.99 -22.86 22.64
C ASN A 433 -16.67 -21.91 21.64
N ILE A 434 -17.98 -22.05 21.43
CA ILE A 434 -18.76 -21.10 20.62
C ILE A 434 -18.73 -19.70 21.23
N VAL A 435 -18.91 -19.60 22.55
CA VAL A 435 -18.80 -18.32 23.28
C VAL A 435 -17.43 -17.67 23.06
N GLU A 436 -16.36 -18.46 23.13
CA GLU A 436 -14.99 -17.98 22.91
C GLU A 436 -14.73 -17.54 21.46
N ILE A 437 -15.29 -18.26 20.47
CA ILE A 437 -15.24 -17.86 19.05
C ILE A 437 -15.91 -16.50 18.87
N VAL A 438 -17.13 -16.32 19.39
CA VAL A 438 -17.87 -15.04 19.29
C VAL A 438 -17.08 -13.91 19.93
N ARG A 439 -16.59 -14.10 21.16
CA ARG A 439 -15.78 -13.11 21.87
C ARG A 439 -14.52 -12.71 21.09
N SER A 440 -13.87 -13.68 20.46
CA SER A 440 -12.66 -13.43 19.66
C SER A 440 -12.98 -12.68 18.36
N PHE A 441 -14.09 -12.97 17.69
CA PHE A 441 -14.57 -12.18 16.55
C PHE A 441 -14.85 -10.71 16.92
N GLU A 442 -15.53 -10.48 18.05
CA GLU A 442 -15.79 -9.13 18.57
C GLU A 442 -14.49 -8.36 18.82
N GLU A 443 -13.48 -9.03 19.39
CA GLU A 443 -12.17 -8.44 19.62
C GLU A 443 -11.45 -8.08 18.32
N ILE A 444 -11.52 -8.92 17.28
CA ILE A 444 -10.97 -8.61 15.95
C ILE A 444 -11.66 -7.37 15.37
N LEU A 445 -13.00 -7.33 15.42
CA LEU A 445 -13.79 -6.19 14.92
C LEU A 445 -13.47 -4.90 15.67
N ARG A 446 -13.36 -4.96 16.99
CA ARG A 446 -12.99 -3.81 17.83
C ARG A 446 -11.64 -3.23 17.44
N ARG A 447 -10.65 -4.09 17.18
CA ARG A 447 -9.31 -3.67 16.74
C ARG A 447 -9.32 -3.10 15.33
N LEU A 448 -10.04 -3.72 14.40
CA LEU A 448 -10.18 -3.22 13.03
C LEU A 448 -10.89 -1.87 12.99
N ARG A 449 -11.91 -1.67 13.85
CA ARG A 449 -12.61 -0.39 14.02
C ARG A 449 -11.68 0.69 14.57
N LEU A 450 -10.86 0.37 15.58
CA LEU A 450 -9.85 1.29 16.10
C LEU A 450 -8.85 1.69 15.01
N PHE A 451 -8.37 0.72 14.22
CA PHE A 451 -7.49 1.00 13.08
C PHE A 451 -8.16 1.94 12.07
N ARG A 452 -9.40 1.65 11.64
CA ARG A 452 -10.14 2.49 10.68
C ARG A 452 -10.35 3.91 11.17
N ALA A 453 -10.68 4.06 12.45
CA ALA A 453 -10.82 5.38 13.08
C ALA A 453 -9.50 6.15 13.11
N ALA A 454 -8.40 5.49 13.52
CA ALA A 454 -7.08 6.10 13.51
C ALA A 454 -6.60 6.43 12.09
N HIS A 455 -6.86 5.54 11.13
CA HIS A 455 -6.53 5.76 9.72
C HIS A 455 -7.22 7.00 9.19
N ARG A 456 -8.55 7.12 9.38
CA ARG A 456 -9.32 8.30 9.01
C ARG A 456 -8.71 9.59 9.55
N THR A 457 -8.40 9.64 10.85
CA THR A 457 -7.84 10.84 11.48
C THR A 457 -6.44 11.17 10.98
N ARG A 458 -5.55 10.17 10.88
CA ARG A 458 -4.16 10.38 10.48
C ARG A 458 -4.03 10.74 9.00
N SER A 459 -4.75 10.06 8.10
CA SER A 459 -4.71 10.36 6.66
C SER A 459 -5.08 11.80 6.37
N LYS A 460 -6.04 12.38 7.10
CA LYS A 460 -6.41 13.79 6.96
C LYS A 460 -5.23 14.72 7.26
N ALA A 461 -4.48 14.49 8.34
CA ALA A 461 -3.32 15.32 8.70
C ALA A 461 -2.25 15.36 7.61
N TYR A 462 -2.02 14.22 6.94
CA TYR A 462 -1.08 14.10 5.83
C TYR A 462 -1.60 14.72 4.54
N LEU A 463 -2.87 14.52 4.21
CA LEU A 463 -3.47 15.03 2.96
C LEU A 463 -3.79 16.52 3.01
N SER A 464 -3.91 17.12 4.20
CA SER A 464 -4.13 18.56 4.39
C SER A 464 -2.86 19.41 4.32
N GLN A 465 -1.69 18.81 4.07
CA GLN A 465 -0.44 19.57 3.94
C GLN A 465 -0.45 20.43 2.67
N PRO A 466 0.16 21.64 2.70
CA PRO A 466 0.26 22.46 1.50
C PRO A 466 1.19 21.83 0.47
N ALA A 467 0.76 21.78 -0.79
CA ALA A 467 1.55 21.34 -1.93
C ALA A 467 1.21 22.19 -3.17
N PRO A 468 1.66 23.47 -3.21
CA PRO A 468 1.29 24.44 -4.24
C PRO A 468 1.71 24.04 -5.67
N GLU A 469 2.69 23.15 -5.80
CA GLU A 469 3.20 22.61 -7.05
C GLU A 469 2.20 21.71 -7.79
N ARG A 470 1.19 21.17 -7.08
CA ARG A 470 0.23 20.18 -7.61
C ARG A 470 -1.23 20.58 -7.38
N MET A 471 -2.11 19.97 -8.15
CA MET A 471 -3.55 19.97 -7.91
C MET A 471 -3.89 19.00 -6.76
N PRO A 472 -4.97 19.25 -6.01
CA PRO A 472 -5.51 18.29 -5.04
C PRO A 472 -5.70 16.93 -5.71
N MET A 473 -5.14 15.88 -5.10
CA MET A 473 -5.17 14.51 -5.60
C MET A 473 -4.86 13.56 -4.45
N THR A 474 -5.48 12.38 -4.44
CA THR A 474 -5.08 11.27 -3.56
C THR A 474 -4.43 10.18 -4.39
N ALA A 475 -3.67 9.26 -3.78
CA ALA A 475 -2.94 8.24 -4.53
C ALA A 475 -3.85 7.32 -5.33
N GLY A 476 -4.93 6.82 -4.72
CA GLY A 476 -5.79 5.81 -5.36
C GLY A 476 -7.23 6.23 -5.61
N LYS A 477 -7.53 7.54 -5.53
CA LYS A 477 -8.67 8.13 -6.23
C LYS A 477 -8.22 9.45 -6.82
N SER A 478 -8.18 9.51 -8.13
CA SER A 478 -7.87 10.73 -8.90
C SER A 478 -9.06 11.68 -8.88
N LEU A 479 -9.39 12.16 -7.68
CA LEU A 479 -10.37 13.19 -7.46
C LEU A 479 -9.73 14.51 -7.87
N LEU A 480 -9.98 14.91 -9.12
CA LEU A 480 -9.76 16.28 -9.58
C LEU A 480 -10.99 17.13 -9.21
N ASP A 481 -11.31 17.20 -7.92
CA ASP A 481 -12.36 18.12 -7.46
C ASP A 481 -11.80 19.56 -7.47
N PRO A 482 -12.59 20.60 -7.80
CA PRO A 482 -12.17 22.01 -7.77
C PRO A 482 -11.51 22.47 -6.46
N SER A 483 -11.69 21.76 -5.34
CA SER A 483 -11.00 22.08 -4.07
C SER A 483 -10.49 20.87 -3.29
N LEU A 484 -9.44 21.10 -2.49
CA LEU A 484 -8.90 20.12 -1.54
C LEU A 484 -9.94 19.70 -0.49
N ASP A 485 -10.75 20.65 -0.01
CA ASP A 485 -11.78 20.38 1.01
C ASP A 485 -12.84 19.41 0.49
N ALA A 486 -13.29 19.58 -0.75
CA ALA A 486 -14.26 18.67 -1.37
C ALA A 486 -13.66 17.26 -1.60
N SER A 487 -12.41 17.18 -2.05
CA SER A 487 -11.67 15.91 -2.16
C SER A 487 -11.54 15.19 -0.81
N LEU A 488 -11.24 15.94 0.26
CA LEU A 488 -11.14 15.40 1.62
C LEU A 488 -12.51 15.01 2.18
N ALA A 489 -13.58 15.76 1.89
CA ALA A 489 -14.92 15.44 2.33
C ALA A 489 -15.43 14.12 1.70
N PHE A 490 -15.17 13.91 0.41
CA PHE A 490 -15.48 12.65 -0.25
C PHE A 490 -14.74 11.47 0.39
N LEU A 491 -13.43 11.61 0.60
CA LEU A 491 -12.61 10.58 1.25
C LEU A 491 -13.09 10.29 2.68
N ASP A 492 -13.43 11.34 3.43
CA ASP A 492 -13.93 11.21 4.79
C ASP A 492 -15.26 10.45 4.84
N GLY A 493 -16.22 10.80 3.98
CA GLY A 493 -17.50 10.10 3.87
C GLY A 493 -17.33 8.62 3.53
N PHE A 494 -16.38 8.31 2.66
CA PHE A 494 -16.01 6.93 2.33
C PHE A 494 -15.44 6.18 3.54
N MET A 495 -14.53 6.79 4.31
CA MET A 495 -13.96 6.18 5.53
C MET A 495 -14.98 6.04 6.65
N VAL A 496 -15.90 7.00 6.82
CA VAL A 496 -17.01 6.92 7.78
C VAL A 496 -17.93 5.76 7.45
N ARG A 497 -18.31 5.60 6.17
CA ARG A 497 -19.10 4.44 5.72
C ARG A 497 -18.40 3.14 6.08
N ARG A 498 -17.09 3.04 5.82
CA ARG A 498 -16.34 1.82 6.15
C ARG A 498 -16.30 1.55 7.64
N LEU A 499 -16.10 2.59 8.46
CA LEU A 499 -16.14 2.46 9.90
C LEU A 499 -17.49 1.95 10.39
N ALA A 500 -18.60 2.45 9.83
CA ALA A 500 -19.96 2.02 10.16
C ALA A 500 -20.24 0.56 9.76
N GLN A 501 -19.66 0.08 8.66
CA GLN A 501 -19.75 -1.32 8.23
C GLN A 501 -18.91 -2.28 9.10
N THR A 502 -18.06 -1.78 9.99
CA THR A 502 -17.20 -2.60 10.87
C THR A 502 -17.95 -2.98 12.15
N VAL A 503 -18.98 -3.79 11.99
CA VAL A 503 -19.88 -4.29 13.05
C VAL A 503 -20.03 -5.80 12.94
#